data_AF-A0ABD5IZQ4-F1
#
_entry.id   AF-A0ABD5IZQ4-F1
#
_cell.length_a   1.000
_cell.length_b   1.000
_cell.length_c   1.000
_cell.angle_alpha   90.00
_cell.angle_beta   90.00
_cell.angle_gamma   90.00
#
_symmetry.space_group_name_H-M   'P 1'
#
loop_
_entity.id
_entity.type
_entity.pdbx_description
1 polymer ?
#
loop_
_entity_poly.entity_id
_entity_poly.type
_entity_poly.pdbx_seq_one_letter_code
_entity_poly.pdbx_strand_id
1 'polypeptide(L)'
;MKKIMLIALISALLIASGCGKSDNTNENQHMNHKNMQQGENHEGMNNETNQSPDVTTQVVWKFSKETPKSNETVDLTIQINDKEGKPIEKFDIQHEKLMHLIVVSKDLSYFDHLHPEYKGDGLFTTAL
;
A
#
# COMPACT_ATOMS: atom_id res chain seq x y z
N MET A 1 40.66 -18.52 29.23
CA MET A 1 40.82 -17.73 30.47
C MET A 1 40.47 -16.27 30.20
N LYS A 2 39.37 -15.81 30.80
CA LYS A 2 39.03 -14.42 31.18
C LYS A 2 39.18 -13.30 30.13
N LYS A 3 38.07 -12.93 29.49
CA LYS A 3 37.70 -11.51 29.32
C LYS A 3 36.23 -11.37 29.69
N ILE A 4 36.00 -10.98 30.94
CA ILE A 4 34.68 -10.79 31.53
C ILE A 4 34.12 -9.47 31.01
N MET A 5 32.90 -9.52 30.50
CA MET A 5 32.09 -8.36 30.14
C MET A 5 31.78 -7.49 31.36
N LEU A 6 31.84 -6.18 31.20
CA LEU A 6 31.26 -5.22 32.12
C LEU A 6 30.27 -4.36 31.33
N ILE A 7 28.98 -4.70 31.43
CA ILE A 7 27.85 -3.87 30.99
C ILE A 7 27.18 -3.38 32.26
N ALA A 8 27.21 -2.07 32.50
CA ALA A 8 26.37 -1.39 33.47
C ALA A 8 25.88 -0.09 32.78
N LEU A 9 24.62 -0.04 32.36
CA LEU A 9 23.48 0.55 33.08
C LEU A 9 23.59 2.08 33.13
N ILE A 10 22.67 2.77 32.43
CA ILE A 10 22.20 4.18 32.54
C ILE A 10 21.55 4.46 31.17
N SER A 11 20.30 4.86 30.99
CA SER A 11 19.23 5.31 31.87
C SER A 11 17.93 5.21 31.07
N ALA A 12 16.90 4.58 31.63
CA ALA A 12 15.53 4.74 31.16
C ALA A 12 15.08 6.17 31.52
N LEU A 13 14.81 7.00 30.51
CA LEU A 13 14.11 8.27 30.70
C LEU A 13 12.69 8.11 30.12
N LEU A 14 11.78 7.73 31.01
CA LEU A 14 10.34 7.82 30.84
C LEU A 14 9.93 9.28 30.98
N ILE A 15 9.36 9.88 29.93
CA ILE A 15 8.48 11.03 30.07
C ILE A 15 7.15 10.66 29.43
N ALA A 16 6.19 10.34 30.30
CA ALA A 16 4.79 10.32 29.99
C ALA A 16 4.26 11.76 29.87
N SER A 17 3.33 12.00 28.95
CA SER A 17 2.05 12.71 29.14
C SER A 17 1.58 13.36 27.85
N GLY A 18 0.37 12.97 27.41
CA GLY A 18 -0.33 13.60 26.31
C GLY A 18 -1.69 12.99 26.02
N CYS A 19 -2.52 12.76 27.04
CA CYS A 19 -3.95 12.51 26.87
C CYS A 19 -4.72 13.83 26.95
N GLY A 20 -5.62 14.05 25.99
CA GLY A 20 -6.55 15.19 26.00
C GLY A 20 -7.60 15.05 24.90
N LYS A 21 -8.57 14.17 25.15
CA LYS A 21 -9.74 13.88 24.31
C LYS A 21 -10.87 14.85 24.69
N SER A 22 -11.51 15.49 23.71
CA SER A 22 -12.82 16.10 23.90
C SER A 22 -13.78 15.50 22.87
N ASP A 23 -14.35 14.35 23.25
CA ASP A 23 -15.55 13.81 22.63
C ASP A 23 -16.75 14.57 23.23
N ASN A 24 -17.42 15.41 22.43
CA ASN A 24 -18.76 15.89 22.76
C ASN A 24 -19.78 15.00 22.05
N THR A 25 -20.37 14.09 22.81
CA THR A 25 -21.54 13.30 22.46
C THR A 25 -22.81 14.14 22.58
N ASN A 26 -23.63 14.16 21.53
CA ASN A 26 -25.08 14.43 21.59
C ASN A 26 -25.71 13.70 20.39
N GLU A 27 -26.05 12.42 20.58
CA GLU A 27 -27.37 11.90 20.95
C GLU A 27 -28.41 11.96 19.80
N ASN A 28 -28.83 10.76 19.43
CA ASN A 28 -30.08 10.35 18.76
C ASN A 28 -30.44 10.94 17.40
N GLN A 29 -30.02 10.17 16.39
CA GLN A 29 -30.69 10.01 15.10
C GLN A 29 -32.16 9.60 15.29
N HIS A 30 -33.08 10.44 14.81
CA HIS A 30 -34.40 10.01 14.40
C HIS A 30 -34.55 10.31 12.90
N MET A 31 -34.54 9.25 12.09
CA MET A 31 -34.80 9.31 10.66
C MET A 31 -36.26 9.69 10.41
N ASN A 32 -36.47 10.80 9.70
CA ASN A 32 -37.74 11.05 9.02
C ASN A 32 -37.43 11.63 7.63
N HIS A 33 -37.36 10.77 6.63
CA HIS A 33 -37.34 11.21 5.23
C HIS A 33 -38.74 11.67 4.84
N LYS A 34 -38.99 12.97 4.97
CA LYS A 34 -40.11 13.63 4.28
C LYS A 34 -39.55 14.54 3.19
N ASN A 35 -39.73 14.05 1.98
CA ASN A 35 -39.60 14.71 0.69
C ASN A 35 -39.92 16.21 0.75
N MET A 36 -38.93 17.07 0.45
CA MET A 36 -39.18 18.42 -0.05
C MET A 36 -38.18 18.75 -1.14
N GLN A 37 -38.76 18.98 -2.31
CA GLN A 37 -38.15 19.42 -3.55
C GLN A 37 -37.94 20.92 -3.50
N GLN A 38 -36.72 21.40 -3.71
CA GLN A 38 -36.49 22.79 -4.09
C GLN A 38 -35.24 22.86 -4.97
N GLY A 39 -35.43 23.43 -6.17
CA GLY A 39 -34.41 23.51 -7.19
C GLY A 39 -33.29 24.47 -6.80
N GLU A 40 -32.07 24.02 -7.03
CA GLU A 40 -30.90 24.86 -7.16
C GLU A 40 -30.20 24.48 -8.47
N ASN A 41 -30.00 25.49 -9.30
CA ASN A 41 -29.28 25.39 -10.56
C ASN A 41 -27.81 25.07 -10.25
N HIS A 42 -27.39 23.84 -10.49
CA HIS A 42 -25.97 23.51 -10.56
C HIS A 42 -25.47 23.74 -11.98
N GLU A 43 -25.09 24.99 -12.25
CA GLU A 43 -24.10 25.29 -13.27
C GLU A 43 -22.73 24.74 -12.81
N GLY A 44 -22.06 24.03 -13.70
CA GLY A 44 -20.61 23.88 -13.68
C GLY A 44 -20.04 22.79 -12.77
N MET A 45 -20.09 21.55 -13.23
CA MET A 45 -18.97 20.61 -13.07
C MET A 45 -19.03 19.62 -14.23
N ASN A 46 -18.47 20.03 -15.38
CA ASN A 46 -18.00 19.10 -16.39
C ASN A 46 -16.86 18.31 -15.76
N ASN A 47 -17.18 17.26 -15.00
CA ASN A 47 -16.26 16.14 -14.91
C ASN A 47 -16.31 15.48 -16.29
N GLU A 48 -15.51 16.00 -17.21
CA GLU A 48 -14.89 15.12 -18.18
C GLU A 48 -14.11 14.09 -17.36
N THR A 49 -14.79 13.01 -16.97
CA THR A 49 -14.14 11.72 -16.88
C THR A 49 -13.61 11.46 -18.28
N ASN A 50 -12.43 12.00 -18.59
CA ASN A 50 -11.50 11.32 -19.46
C ASN A 50 -11.35 9.96 -18.82
N GLN A 51 -12.23 9.03 -19.21
CA GLN A 51 -11.99 7.62 -19.03
C GLN A 51 -10.65 7.42 -19.72
N SER A 52 -9.58 7.35 -18.91
CA SER A 52 -8.32 6.82 -19.37
C SER A 52 -8.68 5.56 -20.15
N PRO A 53 -8.22 5.44 -21.41
CA PRO A 53 -8.54 4.28 -22.22
C PRO A 53 -8.36 3.04 -21.35
N ASP A 54 -9.30 2.11 -21.38
CA ASP A 54 -9.26 0.91 -20.55
C ASP A 54 -7.97 0.14 -20.90
N VAL A 55 -6.90 0.41 -20.14
CA VAL A 55 -5.59 -0.17 -20.36
C VAL A 55 -5.66 -1.54 -19.69
N THR A 56 -6.03 -2.54 -20.48
CA THR A 56 -5.88 -3.92 -20.05
C THR A 56 -4.38 -4.22 -19.94
N THR A 57 -3.93 -4.49 -18.71
CA THR A 57 -2.55 -4.89 -18.41
C THR A 57 -2.47 -6.38 -18.14
N GLN A 58 -1.37 -7.01 -18.55
CA GLN A 58 -1.02 -8.38 -18.20
C GLN A 58 0.10 -8.34 -17.16
N VAL A 59 -0.05 -9.13 -16.09
CA VAL A 59 0.95 -9.22 -15.00
C VAL A 59 1.49 -10.64 -14.94
N VAL A 60 2.81 -10.79 -15.07
CA VAL A 60 3.51 -12.07 -14.91
C VAL A 60 4.51 -11.93 -13.79
N TRP A 61 4.52 -12.86 -12.83
CA TRP A 61 5.46 -12.84 -11.73
C TRP A 61 6.13 -14.20 -11.55
N LYS A 62 7.35 -14.18 -11.00
CA LYS A 62 8.13 -15.38 -10.70
C LYS A 62 9.10 -15.11 -9.56
N PHE A 63 9.38 -16.16 -8.79
CA PHE A 63 10.49 -16.16 -7.85
C PHE A 63 11.80 -16.51 -8.58
N SER A 64 12.94 -16.06 -8.03
CA SER A 64 14.26 -16.46 -8.54
C SER A 64 14.58 -17.95 -8.33
N LYS A 65 13.81 -18.62 -7.47
CA LYS A 65 13.82 -20.08 -7.25
C LYS A 65 12.42 -20.64 -7.45
N GLU A 66 12.29 -21.78 -8.12
CA GLU A 66 10.99 -22.41 -8.39
C GLU A 66 10.21 -22.73 -7.10
N THR A 67 10.92 -23.11 -6.03
CA THR A 67 10.34 -23.43 -4.73
C THR A 67 11.08 -22.68 -3.63
N PRO A 68 10.61 -21.49 -3.22
CA PRO A 68 11.13 -20.79 -2.05
C PRO A 68 11.03 -21.68 -0.81
N LYS A 69 12.10 -21.73 -0.02
CA LYS A 69 12.12 -22.45 1.25
C LYS A 69 12.01 -21.47 2.41
N SER A 70 11.47 -21.95 3.53
CA SER A 70 11.43 -21.17 4.76
C SER A 70 12.83 -20.70 5.16
N ASN A 71 12.93 -19.45 5.63
CA ASN A 71 14.16 -18.80 6.06
C ASN A 71 15.22 -18.59 4.96
N GLU A 72 14.83 -18.65 3.69
CA GLU A 72 15.69 -18.25 2.58
C GLU A 72 15.17 -16.97 1.95
N THR A 73 16.05 -16.00 1.72
CA THR A 73 15.72 -14.84 0.88
C THR A 73 15.62 -15.26 -0.59
N VAL A 74 14.57 -14.83 -1.27
CA VAL A 74 14.34 -15.02 -2.70
C VAL A 74 13.94 -13.72 -3.36
N ASP A 75 14.29 -13.53 -4.62
CA ASP A 75 13.83 -12.37 -5.37
C ASP A 75 12.50 -12.68 -6.03
N LEU A 76 11.55 -11.75 -5.97
CA LEU A 76 10.32 -11.74 -6.74
C LEU A 76 10.48 -10.74 -7.88
N THR A 77 10.28 -11.21 -9.11
CA THR A 77 10.20 -10.34 -10.29
C THR A 77 8.76 -10.23 -10.76
N ILE A 78 8.33 -9.03 -11.13
CA ILE A 78 6.98 -8.73 -11.62
C ILE A 78 7.14 -8.00 -12.95
N GLN A 79 6.59 -8.58 -14.01
CA GLN A 79 6.57 -8.03 -15.36
C GLN A 79 5.18 -7.48 -15.67
N ILE A 80 5.12 -6.21 -16.04
CA ILE A 80 3.88 -5.51 -16.44
C ILE A 80 3.91 -5.25 -17.94
N ASN A 81 2.96 -5.85 -18.65
CA ASN A 81 2.82 -5.72 -20.08
C ASN A 81 1.44 -5.15 -20.45
N ASP A 82 1.33 -4.56 -21.63
CA ASP A 82 0.04 -4.21 -22.22
C ASP A 82 -0.70 -5.46 -22.72
N LYS A 83 -1.89 -5.28 -23.28
CA LYS A 83 -2.70 -6.34 -23.88
C LYS A 83 -2.03 -7.07 -25.07
N GLU A 84 -1.06 -6.44 -25.73
CA GLU A 84 -0.30 -7.01 -26.85
C GLU A 84 0.96 -7.75 -26.37
N GLY A 85 1.22 -7.75 -25.06
CA GLY A 85 2.38 -8.38 -24.46
C GLY A 85 3.64 -7.51 -24.50
N LYS A 86 3.53 -6.23 -24.87
CA LYS A 86 4.67 -5.30 -24.86
C LYS A 86 4.88 -4.74 -23.45
N PRO A 87 6.12 -4.57 -22.99
CA PRO A 87 6.39 -3.94 -21.71
C PRO A 87 5.82 -2.52 -21.62
N ILE A 88 5.25 -2.19 -20.47
CA ILE A 88 4.83 -0.83 -20.16
C ILE A 88 6.03 -0.09 -19.53
N GLU A 89 6.40 1.06 -20.07
CA GLU A 89 7.56 1.83 -19.61
C GLU A 89 7.23 3.04 -18.73
N LYS A 90 5.97 3.48 -18.77
CA LYS A 90 5.54 4.71 -18.11
C LYS A 90 4.57 4.36 -17.00
N PHE A 91 4.99 4.65 -15.78
CA PHE A 91 4.21 4.50 -14.57
C PHE A 91 4.13 5.85 -13.87
N ASP A 92 2.94 6.18 -13.38
CA ASP A 92 2.76 7.33 -12.52
C ASP A 92 3.16 6.98 -11.08
N ILE A 93 3.70 7.96 -10.38
CA ILE A 93 3.93 7.83 -8.94
C ILE A 93 2.59 8.02 -8.25
N GLN A 94 2.16 6.99 -7.52
CA GLN A 94 1.00 7.07 -6.63
C GLN A 94 1.47 6.80 -5.20
N HIS A 95 0.98 7.55 -4.21
CA HIS A 95 1.44 7.43 -2.82
C HIS A 95 2.98 7.33 -2.68
N GLU A 96 3.69 8.20 -3.41
CA GLU A 96 5.16 8.32 -3.40
C GLU A 96 5.95 7.20 -4.10
N LYS A 97 5.31 6.14 -4.61
CA LYS A 97 5.99 5.00 -5.25
C LYS A 97 5.36 4.62 -6.59
N LEU A 98 6.12 3.89 -7.42
CA LEU A 98 5.64 3.38 -8.71
C LEU A 98 4.82 2.08 -8.56
N MET A 99 5.07 1.32 -7.49
CA MET A 99 4.39 0.06 -7.23
C MET A 99 4.25 -0.17 -5.73
N HIS A 100 3.10 -0.71 -5.35
CA HIS A 100 2.82 -1.23 -4.01
C HIS A 100 2.52 -2.71 -4.12
N LEU A 101 3.26 -3.52 -3.38
CA LEU A 101 3.02 -4.95 -3.26
C LEU A 101 2.60 -5.26 -1.83
N ILE A 102 1.42 -5.83 -1.67
CA ILE A 102 0.91 -6.29 -0.38
C ILE A 102 1.05 -7.81 -0.33
N VAL A 103 1.79 -8.31 0.66
CA VAL A 103 1.98 -9.73 0.91
C VAL A 103 1.25 -10.09 2.20
N VAL A 104 0.40 -11.12 2.14
CA VAL A 104 -0.38 -11.58 3.30
C VAL A 104 -0.33 -13.10 3.36
N SER A 105 -0.08 -13.67 4.55
CA SER A 105 -0.18 -15.11 4.73
C SER A 105 -1.62 -15.59 4.71
N LYS A 106 -1.84 -16.87 4.35
CA LYS A 106 -3.18 -17.48 4.31
C LYS A 106 -3.90 -17.48 5.67
N ASP A 107 -3.15 -17.58 6.76
CA ASP A 107 -3.65 -17.55 8.13
C ASP A 107 -3.72 -16.12 8.71
N LEU A 108 -3.36 -15.10 7.92
CA LEU A 108 -3.35 -13.69 8.29
C LEU A 108 -2.39 -13.32 9.44
N SER A 109 -1.48 -14.21 9.83
CA SER A 109 -0.47 -13.94 10.86
C SER A 109 0.68 -13.06 10.37
N TYR A 110 0.84 -12.89 9.06
CA TYR A 110 1.90 -12.11 8.41
C TYR A 110 1.33 -11.09 7.43
N PHE A 111 1.93 -9.90 7.43
CA PHE A 111 1.65 -8.80 6.50
C PHE A 111 2.94 -8.04 6.17
N ASP A 112 3.13 -7.73 4.90
CA ASP A 112 4.14 -6.79 4.43
C ASP A 112 3.58 -5.86 3.35
N HIS A 113 4.09 -4.62 3.34
CA HIS A 113 3.84 -3.63 2.31
C HIS A 113 5.19 -3.21 1.70
N LEU A 114 5.47 -3.71 0.51
CA LEU A 114 6.73 -3.54 -0.19
C LEU A 114 6.58 -2.59 -1.37
N HIS A 115 7.69 -1.99 -1.77
CA HIS A 115 7.78 -1.13 -2.95
C HIS A 115 8.82 -1.71 -3.91
N PRO A 116 8.43 -2.66 -4.78
CA PRO A 116 9.34 -3.23 -5.75
C PRO A 116 10.05 -2.15 -6.58
N GLU A 117 11.36 -2.34 -6.79
CA GLU A 117 12.20 -1.41 -7.53
C GLU A 117 11.97 -1.60 -9.03
N TYR A 118 11.73 -0.51 -9.74
CA TYR A 118 11.60 -0.52 -11.19
C TYR A 118 12.98 -0.67 -11.85
N LYS A 119 13.12 -1.66 -12.74
CA LYS A 119 14.37 -1.98 -13.43
C LYS A 119 14.38 -1.57 -14.91
N GLY A 120 13.32 -0.92 -15.39
CA GLY A 120 13.10 -0.67 -16.82
C GLY A 120 12.32 -1.81 -17.48
N ASP A 121 11.88 -1.64 -18.73
CA ASP A 121 11.23 -2.67 -19.54
C ASP A 121 10.03 -3.32 -18.83
N GLY A 122 9.19 -2.52 -18.15
CA GLY A 122 8.04 -3.01 -17.37
C GLY A 122 8.37 -3.95 -16.21
N LEU A 123 9.65 -4.11 -15.86
CA LEU A 123 10.14 -5.06 -14.85
C LEU A 123 10.30 -4.40 -13.49
N PHE A 124 9.78 -5.06 -12.46
CA PHE A 124 9.95 -4.69 -11.06
C PHE A 124 10.54 -5.86 -10.26
N THR A 125 11.35 -5.55 -9.25
CA THR A 125 12.00 -6.56 -8.41
C THR A 125 11.96 -6.21 -6.93
N THR A 126 11.78 -7.20 -6.05
CA THR A 126 11.97 -7.07 -4.59
C THR A 126 12.50 -8.38 -4.01
N ALA A 127 13.25 -8.30 -2.92
CA ALA A 127 13.59 -9.47 -2.11
C ALA A 127 12.46 -9.79 -1.11
N LEU A 128 12.26 -11.08 -0.85
CA LEU A 128 11.31 -11.65 0.11
C LEU A 128 12.01 -12.69 0.98
#